data_AF-A0A8J6MRL0-F1
#
_entry.id   AF-A0A8J6MRL0-F1
#
_cell.length_a   1.000
_cell.length_b   1.000
_cell.length_c   1.000
_cell.angle_alpha   90.00
_cell.angle_beta   90.00
_cell.angle_gamma   90.00
#
_symmetry.space_group_name_H-M   'P 1'
#
loop_
_entity.id
_entity.type
_entity.pdbx_description
1 polymer ?
#
loop_
_entity_poly.entity_id
_entity_poly.type
_entity_poly.pdbx_seq_one_letter_code
_entity_poly.pdbx_strand_id
1 'polypeptide(L)' 'MMSGNDEIWMATNIEIIDYMDAIKRLQFSVDGTIVRNPNGISVWIEVDGTVVEVKPGVTTPLFGELSP' A
#
# COMPACT_ATOMS: atom_id res chain seq x y z
N MET A 1 -29.42 -20.86 22.43
CA MET A 1 -28.06 -21.07 22.95
C MET A 1 -27.28 -19.80 22.63
N MET A 2 -27.06 -18.94 23.63
CA MET A 2 -26.12 -17.80 23.58
C MET A 2 -24.70 -18.35 23.30
N SER A 3 -23.76 -17.65 22.65
CA SER A 3 -23.29 -16.30 22.99
C SER A 3 -22.42 -15.70 21.87
N GLY A 4 -22.76 -14.47 21.47
CA GLY A 4 -21.86 -13.35 21.16
C GLY A 4 -20.66 -13.56 20.23
N ASN A 5 -20.80 -13.13 18.98
CA ASN A 5 -19.91 -12.17 18.32
C ASN A 5 -20.64 -11.65 17.08
N ASP A 6 -21.71 -10.91 17.37
CA ASP A 6 -22.58 -10.26 16.39
C ASP A 6 -22.12 -8.80 16.18
N GLU A 7 -20.81 -8.57 16.05
CA GLU A 7 -20.28 -7.23 15.83
C GLU A 7 -19.09 -7.25 14.87
N ILE A 8 -19.34 -6.64 13.70
CA ILE A 8 -18.43 -6.24 12.62
C ILE A 8 -18.42 -7.23 11.44
N TRP A 9 -18.27 -6.64 10.25
CA TRP A 9 -18.36 -7.19 8.88
C TRP A 9 -19.79 -7.05 8.33
N MET A 10 -20.10 -6.11 7.42
CA MET A 10 -19.52 -6.00 6.07
C MET A 10 -19.80 -4.62 5.38
N ALA A 11 -18.80 -4.12 4.64
CA ALA A 11 -18.89 -3.25 3.44
C ALA A 11 -19.58 -1.86 3.49
N THR A 12 -18.80 -0.85 3.89
CA THR A 12 -18.58 0.38 3.08
C THR A 12 -17.08 0.66 2.85
N ASN A 13 -16.20 -0.23 3.30
CA ASN A 13 -14.76 0.03 3.41
C ASN A 13 -13.86 -1.06 2.79
N ILE A 14 -14.41 -1.88 1.88
CA ILE A 14 -13.66 -2.95 1.21
C ILE A 14 -12.42 -2.37 0.52
N GLU A 15 -12.57 -1.17 -0.06
CA GLU A 15 -11.50 -0.42 -0.70
C GLU A 15 -10.37 -0.07 0.28
N ILE A 16 -10.67 0.28 1.54
CA ILE A 16 -9.63 0.51 2.56
C ILE A 16 -8.96 -0.80 2.95
N ILE A 17 -9.71 -1.89 3.08
CA ILE A 17 -9.10 -3.19 3.39
C ILE A 17 -8.17 -3.65 2.24
N ASP A 18 -8.64 -3.54 1.01
CA ASP A 18 -7.87 -3.84 -0.20
C ASP A 18 -6.65 -2.94 -0.31
N TYR A 19 -6.77 -1.66 0.05
CA TYR A 19 -5.66 -0.72 0.08
C TYR A 19 -4.64 -1.06 1.17
N MET A 20 -5.09 -1.41 2.37
CA MET A 20 -4.21 -1.86 3.46
C MET A 20 -3.48 -3.15 3.10
N ASP A 21 -4.13 -4.07 2.42
CA ASP A 21 -3.48 -5.29 1.92
C ASP A 21 -2.55 -5.00 0.73
N ALA A 22 -2.87 -4.04 -0.13
CA ALA A 22 -1.98 -3.58 -1.19
C ALA A 22 -0.69 -2.96 -0.62
N ILE A 23 -0.79 -2.15 0.45
CA ILE A 23 0.36 -1.62 1.18
C ILE A 23 1.25 -2.76 1.70
N LYS A 24 0.66 -3.76 2.38
CA LYS A 24 1.44 -4.89 2.93
C LYS A 24 2.15 -5.73 1.86
N ARG A 25 1.65 -5.70 0.61
CA ARG A 25 2.20 -6.44 -0.52
C ARG A 25 3.30 -5.70 -1.26
N LEU A 26 3.58 -4.43 -0.92
CA LEU A 26 4.71 -3.70 -1.48
C LEU A 26 6.01 -4.46 -1.19
N GLN A 27 6.87 -4.52 -2.21
CA GLN A 27 8.15 -5.22 -2.14
C GLN A 27 9.27 -4.18 -2.13
N PHE A 28 10.02 -4.12 -1.04
CA PHE A 28 11.14 -3.20 -0.90
C PHE A 28 12.45 -3.91 -1.21
N SER A 29 13.41 -3.19 -1.78
CA SER A 29 14.78 -3.69 -1.87
C SER A 29 15.42 -3.78 -0.49
N VAL A 30 16.48 -4.59 -0.39
CA VAL A 30 17.22 -4.80 0.86
C VAL A 30 17.84 -3.50 1.38
N ASP A 31 18.26 -2.61 0.48
CA ASP A 31 18.82 -1.29 0.78
C ASP A 31 17.75 -0.20 0.96
N GLY A 32 16.46 -0.52 0.78
CA GLY A 32 15.34 0.40 0.95
C GLY A 32 15.27 1.51 -0.11
N THR A 33 16.03 1.43 -1.20
CA THR A 33 16.11 2.50 -2.21
C THR A 33 15.05 2.40 -3.30
N ILE A 34 14.44 1.23 -3.47
CA ILE A 34 13.38 1.01 -4.46
C ILE A 34 12.21 0.25 -3.84
N VAL A 35 11.02 0.54 -4.35
CA VAL A 35 9.79 -0.19 -4.02
C VAL A 35 9.12 -0.69 -5.29
N ARG A 36 8.61 -1.92 -5.27
CA ARG A 36 7.80 -2.49 -6.34
C ARG A 36 6.39 -2.74 -5.85
N ASN A 37 5.42 -2.33 -6.64
CA ASN A 37 4.01 -2.60 -6.37
C ASN A 37 3.53 -3.77 -7.26
N PRO A 38 3.33 -4.98 -6.70
CA PRO A 38 2.80 -6.13 -7.45
C PRO A 38 1.27 -6.09 -7.62
N ASN A 39 0.59 -5.11 -7.02
CA ASN A 39 -0.86 -5.00 -7.03
C ASN A 39 -1.35 -4.31 -8.32
N GLY A 40 -2.66 -4.43 -8.58
CA GLY A 40 -3.35 -3.77 -9.70
C GLY A 40 -3.84 -2.34 -9.42
N ILE A 41 -3.56 -1.80 -8.22
CA ILE A 41 -3.95 -0.45 -7.81
C ILE A 41 -2.73 0.36 -7.39
N SER A 42 -2.78 1.69 -7.51
CA SER A 42 -1.74 2.57 -6.96
C SER A 42 -1.75 2.54 -5.43
N VAL A 43 -0.56 2.66 -4.84
CA VAL A 43 -0.37 2.78 -3.39
C VAL A 43 0.49 4.00 -3.10
N TRP A 44 0.05 4.84 -2.18
CA TRP A 44 0.78 6.01 -1.72
C TRP A 44 1.46 5.70 -0.39
N ILE A 45 2.75 6.02 -0.32
CA ILE A 45 3.58 5.88 0.87
C ILE A 45 4.28 7.20 1.15
N GLU A 46 4.68 7.42 2.41
CA GLU A 46 5.54 8.53 2.78
C GLU A 46 6.97 8.02 2.96
N VAL A 47 7.93 8.70 2.34
CA VAL A 47 9.36 8.47 2.53
C VAL A 47 10.01 9.82 2.81
N ASP A 48 10.67 9.95 3.96
CA ASP A 48 11.33 11.18 4.42
C ASP A 48 10.45 12.44 4.29
N GLY A 49 9.17 12.34 4.68
CA GLY A 49 8.21 13.45 4.62
C GLY A 49 7.69 13.77 3.21
N THR A 50 8.07 12.98 2.20
CA THR A 50 7.59 13.11 0.82
C THR A 50 6.60 11.99 0.51
N VAL A 51 5.41 12.36 0.02
CA VAL A 51 4.42 11.39 -0.45
C VAL A 51 4.79 10.92 -1.85
N VAL A 52 4.93 9.60 -2.01
CA VAL A 52 5.29 8.95 -3.28
C VAL A 52 4.14 8.04 -3.72
N GLU A 53 3.70 8.20 -4.97
CA GLU A 53 2.79 7.25 -5.61
C GLU A 53 3.58 6.07 -6.21
N VAL A 54 3.27 4.86 -5.75
CA VAL A 54 3.78 3.62 -6.32
C VAL A 54 2.73 3.01 -7.24
N LYS A 55 2.88 3.26 -8.55
CA LYS A 55 1.95 2.81 -9.59
C LYS A 55 1.91 1.27 -9.70
N PRO A 56 0.77 0.69 -10.09
CA PRO A 56 0.62 -0.76 -10.20
C PRO A 56 1.59 -1.37 -11.21
N GLY A 57 2.25 -2.47 -10.83
CA GLY A 57 3.23 -3.17 -11.66
C GLY A 57 4.57 -2.46 -11.84
N VAL A 58 4.77 -1.28 -11.25
CA VAL A 58 5.97 -0.45 -11.44
C VAL A 58 6.94 -0.63 -10.26
N THR A 59 8.23 -0.50 -10.56
CA THR A 59 9.29 -0.31 -9.56
C THR A 59 9.65 1.16 -9.52
N THR A 60 9.50 1.79 -8.35
CA THR A 60 9.69 3.21 -8.12
C THR A 60 10.92 3.42 -7.24
N PRO A 61 11.89 4.26 -7.64
CA PRO A 61 12.96 4.69 -6.75
C PRO A 61 12.42 5.61 -5.65
N LEU A 62 12.89 5.40 -4.42
CA LEU A 62 12.50 6.16 -3.23
C LEU A 62 13.45 7.31 -2.92
N PHE A 63 14.70 7.22 -3.38
CA PHE A 63 15.70 8.25 -3.25
C PHE A 63 16.26 8.59 -4.63
N GLY A 64 16.30 9.88 -4.96
CA GLY A 64 16.74 10.37 -6.26
C GLY A 64 15.58 10.97 -7.05
N GLU A 65 15.64 12.29 -7.23
CA GLU A 65 14.82 13.15 -8.08
C GLU A 65 13.52 12.55 -8.66
N LEU A 66 12.41 12.80 -7.97
CA LEU A 66 11.18 13.12 -8.67
C LEU A 66 11.32 14.53 -9.25
N SER A 67 11.93 14.67 -10.43
CA SER A 67 11.80 15.85 -11.30
C SER A 67 12.27 15.49 -12.72
N PRO A 68 11.70 16.08 -13.80
CA PRO A 68 10.85 17.28 -13.85
C PRO A 68 9.38 17.07 -13.51
#